data_AF-A0A7X2JGC5-F1
#
_entry.id   AF-A0A7X2JGC5-F1
#
_cell.length_a   1.000
_cell.length_b   1.000
_cell.length_c   1.000
_cell.angle_alpha   90.00
_cell.angle_beta   90.00
_cell.angle_gamma   90.00
#
_symmetry.space_group_name_H-M   'P 1'
#
loop_
_entity.id
_entity.type
_entity.pdbx_description
1 polymer ?
#
loop_
_entity_poly.entity_id
_entity_poly.type
_entity_poly.pdbx_seq_one_letter_code
_entity_poly.pdbx_strand_id
1 'polypeptide(L)'
;MKEHKEYKLKRCPFCGGEAEMKQNEFVGHQRVYIQCTSCHAVSCIQTEGQTMTFKDIPSRYVSIDECRQKAVEKWNRRAREGYVVVAGGVTV
;
A
#
# COMPACT_ATOMS: atom_id res chain seq x y z
N MET A 1 -21.17 6.06 12.97
CA MET A 1 -20.95 6.92 11.79
C MET A 1 -19.69 6.38 11.11
N LYS A 2 -19.79 5.77 9.92
CA LYS A 2 -18.62 5.23 9.21
C LYS A 2 -17.98 6.38 8.46
N GLU A 3 -16.85 6.87 8.95
CA GLU A 3 -16.10 7.93 8.29
C GLU A 3 -15.53 7.38 6.98
N HIS A 4 -16.11 7.78 5.85
CA HIS A 4 -15.62 7.42 4.53
C HIS A 4 -14.44 8.33 4.19
N LYS A 5 -13.26 8.00 4.70
CA LYS A 5 -12.02 8.66 4.31
C LYS A 5 -11.74 8.28 2.85
N GLU A 6 -11.89 9.24 1.94
CA GLU A 6 -11.60 9.03 0.52
C GLU A 6 -10.08 9.03 0.31
N TYR A 7 -9.54 7.92 -0.18
CA TYR A 7 -8.12 7.79 -0.47
C TYR A 7 -7.86 8.02 -1.96
N LYS A 8 -7.03 9.01 -2.30
CA LYS A 8 -6.69 9.32 -3.70
C LYS A 8 -5.70 8.29 -4.26
N LEU A 9 -6.19 7.39 -5.10
CA LEU A 9 -5.38 6.36 -5.78
C LEU A 9 -4.91 6.84 -7.15
N LYS A 10 -3.62 6.65 -7.46
CA LYS A 10 -3.10 6.79 -8.82
C LYS A 10 -3.63 5.65 -9.70
N ARG A 11 -3.73 5.92 -11.00
CA ARG A 11 -4.04 4.92 -12.02
C ARG A 11 -3.08 3.74 -11.98
N CYS A 12 -3.57 2.59 -12.41
CA CYS A 12 -2.82 1.35 -12.46
C CYS A 12 -1.50 1.53 -13.23
N PRO A 13 -0.35 1.16 -12.63
CA PRO A 13 0.95 1.33 -13.28
C PRO A 13 1.16 0.40 -14.47
N PHE A 14 0.33 -0.64 -14.63
CA PHE A 14 0.47 -1.63 -15.70
C PHE A 14 -0.40 -1.32 -16.92
N CYS A 15 -1.68 -1.00 -16.71
CA CYS A 15 -2.64 -0.78 -17.81
C CYS A 15 -3.21 0.65 -17.87
N GLY A 16 -2.90 1.52 -16.92
CA GLY A 16 -3.47 2.87 -16.85
C GLY A 16 -4.94 2.93 -16.39
N GLY A 17 -5.56 1.79 -16.09
CA GLY A 17 -6.94 1.71 -15.59
C GLY A 17 -7.12 2.25 -14.17
N GLU A 18 -8.36 2.29 -13.72
CA GLU A 18 -8.71 2.71 -12.37
C GLU A 18 -8.32 1.65 -11.32
N ALA A 19 -8.20 2.10 -10.08
CA ALA A 19 -7.83 1.26 -8.95
C ALA A 19 -8.75 1.56 -7.78
N GLU A 20 -9.14 0.50 -7.08
CA GLU A 20 -10.02 0.58 -5.91
C GLU A 20 -9.34 -0.07 -4.69
N MET A 21 -9.64 0.44 -3.50
CA MET A 21 -9.22 -0.18 -2.26
C MET A 21 -10.24 -1.26 -1.88
N LYS A 22 -9.77 -2.48 -1.65
CA LYS A 22 -10.55 -3.58 -1.12
C LYS A 22 -10.15 -3.90 0.30
N GLN A 23 -11.14 -4.30 1.08
CA GLN A 23 -10.99 -4.75 2.44
C GLN A 23 -11.74 -6.06 2.63
N ASN A 24 -11.10 -7.05 3.23
CA ASN A 24 -11.72 -8.31 3.63
C ASN A 24 -11.18 -8.78 4.98
N GLU A 25 -11.83 -9.78 5.56
CA GLU A 25 -11.35 -10.45 6.77
C GLU A 25 -10.76 -11.82 6.39
N PHE A 26 -9.67 -12.19 7.05
CA PHE A 26 -9.10 -13.52 6.93
C PHE A 26 -8.51 -13.97 8.27
N VAL A 27 -8.98 -15.12 8.77
CA VAL A 27 -8.54 -15.71 10.04
C VAL A 27 -8.65 -14.69 11.18
N GLY A 28 -9.77 -13.98 11.26
CA GLY A 28 -10.04 -12.98 12.31
C GLY A 28 -9.24 -11.68 12.21
N HIS A 29 -8.50 -11.46 11.13
CA HIS A 29 -7.76 -10.23 10.88
C HIS A 29 -8.31 -9.48 9.68
N GLN A 30 -8.51 -8.16 9.81
CA GLN A 30 -8.81 -7.32 8.66
C GLN A 30 -7.59 -7.12 7.76
N ARG A 31 -7.84 -7.20 6.46
CA ARG A 31 -6.85 -7.08 5.39
C ARG A 31 -7.29 -6.01 4.40
N VAL A 32 -6.32 -5.27 3.90
CA VAL A 32 -6.52 -4.21 2.91
C VAL A 32 -5.53 -4.38 1.77
N TYR A 33 -6.02 -4.22 0.56
CA TYR A 33 -5.20 -4.19 -0.64
C TYR A 33 -5.85 -3.30 -1.69
N ILE A 34 -5.08 -2.89 -2.69
CA ILE A 34 -5.59 -2.14 -3.83
C ILE A 34 -5.57 -3.04 -5.04
N GLN A 35 -6.64 -3.00 -5.81
CA GLN A 35 -6.81 -3.80 -7.02
C GLN A 35 -7.17 -2.89 -8.18
N CYS A 36 -6.53 -3.12 -9.33
CA CYS A 36 -6.95 -2.49 -10.58
C CYS A 36 -8.26 -3.11 -11.06
N THR A 37 -9.24 -2.29 -11.45
CA THR A 37 -10.55 -2.75 -11.94
C THR A 37 -10.48 -3.32 -13.35
N SER A 38 -9.46 -2.95 -14.15
CA SER A 38 -9.34 -3.38 -15.55
C SER A 38 -8.45 -4.62 -15.74
N CYS A 39 -7.25 -4.64 -15.15
CA CYS A 39 -6.28 -5.74 -15.33
C CYS A 39 -6.13 -6.63 -14.10
N HIS A 40 -6.86 -6.33 -13.01
CA HIS A 40 -6.83 -7.07 -11.76
C HIS A 40 -5.47 -7.16 -11.05
N ALA A 41 -4.47 -6.38 -11.47
CA ALA A 41 -3.21 -6.24 -10.73
C ALA A 41 -3.49 -5.83 -9.29
N VAL A 42 -2.82 -6.50 -8.33
CA VAL A 42 -3.07 -6.35 -6.89
C VAL A 42 -1.82 -5.83 -6.19
N SER A 43 -1.99 -4.92 -5.23
CA SER A 43 -0.92 -4.49 -4.33
C SER A 43 -0.55 -5.57 -3.31
N CYS A 44 0.55 -5.37 -2.59
CA CYS A 44 0.81 -6.16 -1.38
C CYS A 44 -0.33 -5.99 -0.37
N ILE A 45 -0.81 -7.10 0.18
CA ILE A 45 -1.83 -7.11 1.23
C ILE A 45 -1.25 -6.53 2.52
N GLN A 46 -1.97 -5.61 3.15
CA GLN A 46 -1.69 -5.10 4.49
C GLN A 46 -2.70 -5.73 5.46
N THR A 47 -2.21 -6.35 6.51
CA THR A 47 -3.05 -7.03 7.52
C THR A 47 -2.91 -6.30 8.85
N GLU A 48 -4.02 -6.05 9.53
CA GLU A 48 -3.99 -5.52 10.89
C GLU A 48 -3.48 -6.58 11.87
N GLY A 49 -3.02 -6.15 13.05
CA GLY A 49 -2.62 -7.07 14.11
C GLY A 49 -1.25 -6.74 14.69
N GLN A 50 -0.71 -7.70 15.45
CA GLN A 50 0.56 -7.54 16.13
C GLN A 50 1.72 -7.79 15.17
N THR A 51 2.68 -6.86 15.11
CA THR A 51 3.93 -7.08 14.39
C THR A 51 4.83 -8.03 15.16
N MET A 52 5.73 -8.71 14.45
CA MET A 52 6.78 -9.50 15.11
C MET A 52 7.77 -8.59 15.82
N THR A 53 8.23 -9.02 17.00
CA THR A 53 9.40 -8.42 17.65
C THR A 53 10.66 -8.88 16.92
N PHE A 54 11.53 -7.94 16.57
CA PHE A 54 12.91 -8.19 16.14
C PHE A 54 13.87 -7.62 17.18
N LYS A 55 15.17 -7.97 17.09
CA LYS A 55 16.20 -7.63 18.10
C LYS A 55 16.13 -6.18 18.62
N ASP A 56 15.93 -5.23 17.72
CA ASP A 56 15.90 -3.79 18.03
C ASP A 56 14.56 -3.12 17.65
N ILE A 57 13.53 -3.92 17.34
CA ILE A 57 12.21 -3.42 16.92
C ILE A 57 11.13 -4.12 17.76
N PRO A 58 10.55 -3.43 18.76
CA PRO A 58 9.50 -4.03 19.58
C PRO A 58 8.25 -4.32 18.75
N SER A 59 7.52 -5.38 19.12
CA SER A 59 6.18 -5.59 18.57
C SER A 59 5.27 -4.41 18.90
N ARG A 60 4.37 -4.11 17.97
CA ARG A 60 3.28 -3.16 18.18
C ARG A 60 2.05 -3.61 17.42
N TYR A 61 0.90 -3.09 17.82
CA TYR A 61 -0.32 -3.29 17.07
C TYR A 61 -0.37 -2.32 15.87
N VAL A 62 -0.77 -2.84 14.71
CA VAL A 62 -1.04 -2.08 13.48
C VAL A 62 -2.55 -2.06 13.30
N SER A 63 -3.12 -0.84 13.25
CA SER A 63 -4.57 -0.66 13.03
C SER A 63 -4.94 -0.75 11.56
N ILE A 64 -6.23 -1.00 11.29
CA ILE A 64 -6.76 -1.02 9.93
C ILE A 64 -6.52 0.30 9.18
N ASP A 65 -6.60 1.45 9.85
CA ASP A 65 -6.36 2.74 9.21
C ASP A 65 -4.89 2.94 8.81
N GLU A 66 -3.96 2.40 9.59
CA GLU A 66 -2.55 2.34 9.21
C GLU A 66 -2.35 1.44 7.98
N CYS A 67 -3.04 0.29 7.93
CA CYS A 67 -3.03 -0.60 6.77
C CYS A 67 -3.54 0.09 5.50
N ARG A 68 -4.64 0.85 5.59
CA ARG A 68 -5.21 1.61 4.47
C ARG A 68 -4.22 2.65 3.94
N GLN A 69 -3.60 3.43 4.83
CA GLN A 69 -2.60 4.43 4.46
C GLN A 69 -1.39 3.80 3.78
N LYS A 70 -0.84 2.73 4.35
CA LYS A 70 0.30 1.99 3.76
C LYS A 70 -0.03 1.38 2.41
N ALA A 71 -1.25 0.85 2.23
CA ALA A 71 -1.67 0.32 0.94
C ALA A 71 -1.64 1.42 -0.13
N VAL A 72 -2.22 2.58 0.17
CA VAL A 72 -2.25 3.76 -0.73
C VAL A 72 -0.86 4.27 -1.04
N GLU A 73 -0.02 4.44 -0.02
CA GLU A 73 1.37 4.89 -0.19
C GLU A 73 2.14 3.94 -1.11
N LYS A 74 2.09 2.62 -0.85
CA LYS A 74 2.77 1.62 -1.68
C LYS A 74 2.22 1.58 -3.10
N TRP A 75 0.91 1.67 -3.28
CA TRP A 75 0.29 1.70 -4.61
C TRP A 75 0.65 2.96 -5.38
N ASN A 76 0.73 4.11 -4.72
CA ASN A 76 1.01 5.39 -5.36
C ASN A 76 2.51 5.63 -5.57
N ARG A 77 3.38 4.91 -4.86
CA ARG A 77 4.83 4.97 -5.04
C ARG A 77 5.20 4.53 -6.46
N ARG A 78 5.90 5.39 -7.20
CA ARG A 78 6.41 5.10 -8.55
C ARG A 78 7.93 5.08 -8.51
N ALA A 79 8.56 4.19 -9.27
CA ALA A 79 10.01 4.04 -9.30
C ALA A 79 10.72 5.36 -9.59
N ARG A 80 10.18 6.21 -10.48
CA ARG A 80 10.79 7.49 -10.87
C ARG A 80 10.64 8.65 -9.88
N GLU A 81 9.79 8.52 -8.85
CA GLU A 81 9.56 9.62 -7.89
C GLU A 81 10.58 9.65 -6.73
N GLY A 82 11.49 8.67 -6.67
CA GLY A 82 12.60 8.62 -5.71
C GLY A 82 13.99 8.72 -6.33
N TYR A 83 14.11 8.78 -7.66
CA TYR A 83 15.38 9.08 -8.31
C TYR A 83 15.47 10.59 -8.52
N VAL A 84 16.23 11.26 -7.65
CA VAL A 84 16.85 12.52 -8.05
C VAL A 84 17.82 12.15 -9.16
N VAL A 85 17.46 12.42 -10.41
CA VAL A 85 18.44 12.52 -11.47
C VAL A 85 19.31 13.73 -11.16
N VAL A 86 20.34 13.55 -10.34
CA VAL A 86 21.47 14.47 -10.38
C VAL A 86 22.00 14.36 -11.81
N ALA A 87 21.90 15.45 -12.56
CA ALA A 87 22.52 15.52 -13.87
C ALA A 87 24.04 15.38 -13.68
N GLY A 88 24.55 14.14 -13.74
CA GLY A 88 25.96 13.84 -13.54
C GLY A 88 26.24 12.44 -13.00
N GLY A 89 26.31 11.46 -13.90
CA GLY A 89 27.16 10.27 -13.72
C GLY A 89 26.54 9.09 -12.97
N VAL A 90 26.35 7.98 -13.70
CA VAL A 90 26.21 6.64 -13.12
C VAL A 90 27.61 6.14 -12.78
N THR A 91 27.85 5.68 -11.56
CA THR A 91 28.95 4.76 -11.25
C THR A 91 28.37 3.43 -10.79
N VAL A 92 28.80 2.37 -11.48
CA VAL A 92 28.44 0.95 -11.28
C VAL A 92 28.97 0.45 -9.94
#